data_AF-A0A534LNA5-F1
#
_entry.id   AF-A0A534LNA5-F1
#
_cell.length_a   1.000
_cell.length_b   1.000
_cell.length_c   1.000
_cell.angle_alpha   90.00
_cell.angle_beta   90.00
_cell.angle_gamma   90.00
#
_symmetry.space_group_name_H-M   'P 1'
#
loop_
_entity.id
_entity.type
_entity.pdbx_description
1 polymer ?
#
loop_
_entity_poly.entity_id
_entity_poly.type
_entity_poly.pdbx_seq_one_letter_code
_entity_poly.pdbx_strand_id
1 'polypeptide(L)'
;MELTAAERVLVHLHGFWNVPEPGREATQAGIADGARLLRSHVPRTLKALQEDGLADSRDTRLRGQRRKIRVYALTEAGVRQARQILGDIDRTTVEVDGRTTTLGEARKVLGLSALAALAATDPGGRLQPRVAALERPTLLQREQDIGILRRWLVGAAPVAVVYGSRGMGKTALGWAFAETVPKSLWVDLPDGSDLKGFVASLATATG
;
A
#
# COMPACT_ATOMS: atom_id res chain seq x y z
N MET A 1 11.32 -11.30 6.75
CA MET A 1 12.54 -10.49 6.56
C MET A 1 12.28 -9.13 7.17
N GLU A 2 13.20 -8.64 8.00
CA GLU A 2 13.08 -7.33 8.65
C GLU A 2 14.01 -6.32 7.97
N LEU A 3 13.51 -5.09 7.76
CA LEU A 3 14.27 -4.00 7.16
C LEU A 3 14.54 -2.90 8.19
N THR A 4 15.75 -2.37 8.17
CA THR A 4 16.12 -1.17 8.91
C THR A 4 15.30 0.04 8.45
N ALA A 5 15.29 1.10 9.26
CA ALA A 5 14.63 2.36 8.86
C ALA A 5 15.25 2.94 7.57
N ALA A 6 16.57 2.87 7.44
CA ALA A 6 17.30 3.37 6.27
C ALA A 6 16.92 2.59 5.00
N GLU A 7 16.91 1.27 5.05
CA GLU A 7 16.51 0.42 3.91
C GLU A 7 15.08 0.67 3.47
N ARG A 8 14.15 0.88 4.42
CA ARG A 8 12.76 1.25 4.10
C ARG A 8 12.68 2.59 3.38
N VAL A 9 13.46 3.59 3.79
CA VAL A 9 13.53 4.88 3.08
C VAL A 9 14.10 4.71 1.68
N LEU A 10 15.15 3.89 1.50
CA LEU A 10 15.73 3.60 0.19
C LEU A 10 14.71 2.94 -0.75
N VAL A 11 14.01 1.90 -0.28
CA VAL A 11 12.99 1.20 -1.06
C VAL A 11 11.83 2.13 -1.41
N HIS A 12 11.38 2.97 -0.48
CA HIS A 12 10.33 3.96 -0.72
C HIS A 12 10.74 4.99 -1.79
N LEU A 13 11.88 5.64 -1.62
CA LEU A 13 12.35 6.67 -2.56
C LEU A 13 12.69 6.11 -3.94
N HIS A 14 13.09 4.84 -4.03
CA HIS A 14 13.24 4.16 -5.32
C HIS A 14 11.92 4.09 -6.10
N GLY A 15 10.75 4.08 -5.45
CA GLY A 15 9.47 4.18 -6.17
C GLY A 15 9.35 5.44 -7.05
N PHE A 16 10.15 6.47 -6.77
CA PHE A 16 10.03 7.80 -7.37
C PHE A 16 11.32 8.29 -8.03
N TRP A 17 12.36 7.45 -8.16
CA TRP A 17 13.69 7.89 -8.60
C TRP A 17 13.72 8.46 -10.03
N ASN A 18 12.83 7.97 -10.91
CA ASN A 18 12.76 8.37 -12.30
C ASN A 18 11.54 9.25 -12.62
N VAL A 19 10.93 9.86 -11.60
CA VAL A 19 9.78 10.75 -11.78
C VAL A 19 10.29 12.17 -12.09
N PRO A 20 9.87 12.81 -13.19
CA PRO A 20 10.39 14.12 -13.60
C PRO A 20 10.18 15.23 -12.56
N GLU A 21 9.02 15.23 -11.90
CA GLU A 21 8.68 16.17 -10.84
C GLU A 21 8.48 15.43 -9.51
N PRO A 22 9.20 15.78 -8.43
CA PRO A 22 8.99 15.15 -7.14
C PRO A 22 7.61 15.50 -6.58
N GLY A 23 6.93 14.51 -6.01
CA GLY A 23 5.65 14.67 -5.34
C GLY A 23 5.75 14.77 -3.81
N ARG A 24 4.61 14.65 -3.12
CA ARG A 24 4.53 14.64 -1.64
C ARG A 24 5.34 13.48 -1.05
N GLU A 25 5.45 12.38 -1.79
CA GLU A 25 6.13 11.14 -1.46
C GLU A 25 7.63 11.36 -1.17
N ALA A 26 8.23 12.37 -1.79
CA ALA A 26 9.62 12.75 -1.59
C ALA A 26 9.84 13.70 -0.38
N THR A 27 8.78 14.08 0.34
CA THR A 27 8.89 14.92 1.55
C THR A 27 9.06 14.05 2.80
N GLN A 28 9.52 14.60 3.93
CA GLN A 28 9.58 13.83 5.19
C GLN A 28 8.22 13.23 5.59
N ALA A 29 7.12 13.92 5.28
CA ALA A 29 5.77 13.42 5.53
C ALA A 29 5.45 12.19 4.66
N GLY A 30 5.70 12.30 3.34
CA GLY A 30 5.48 11.18 2.43
C GLY A 30 6.40 10.00 2.69
N ILE A 31 7.64 10.26 3.11
CA ILE A 31 8.61 9.24 3.52
C ILE A 31 8.14 8.55 4.81
N ALA A 32 7.65 9.28 5.80
CA ALA A 32 7.07 8.67 7.01
C ALA A 32 5.96 7.68 6.65
N ASP A 33 5.02 8.13 5.80
CA ASP A 33 3.87 7.34 5.38
C ASP A 33 4.32 6.10 4.57
N GLY A 34 5.10 6.30 3.51
CA GLY A 34 5.46 5.24 2.57
C GLY A 34 6.55 4.28 3.07
N ALA A 35 7.52 4.78 3.85
CA ALA A 35 8.53 3.94 4.49
C ALA A 35 8.03 3.32 5.81
N ARG A 36 6.78 3.60 6.22
CA ARG A 36 6.16 3.10 7.46
C ARG A 36 7.01 3.42 8.69
N LEU A 37 7.41 4.67 8.81
CA LEU A 37 8.23 5.20 9.89
C LEU A 37 7.45 6.22 10.72
N LEU A 38 7.76 6.29 12.01
CA LEU A 38 7.33 7.43 12.81
C LEU A 38 7.95 8.71 12.22
N ARG A 39 7.12 9.75 12.04
CA ARG A 39 7.57 11.02 11.47
C ARG A 39 8.76 11.63 12.22
N SER A 40 8.83 11.43 13.54
CA SER A 40 9.95 11.87 14.38
C SER A 40 11.29 11.19 14.06
N HIS A 41 11.28 9.99 13.46
CA HIS A 41 12.49 9.24 13.12
C HIS A 41 13.04 9.56 11.73
N VAL A 42 12.20 10.14 10.86
CA VAL A 42 12.56 10.43 9.47
C VAL A 42 13.77 11.38 9.35
N PRO A 43 13.85 12.51 10.08
CA PRO A 43 14.99 13.43 9.95
C PRO A 43 16.33 12.78 10.25
N ARG A 44 16.41 11.97 11.32
CA ARG A 44 17.64 11.26 11.71
C ARG A 44 18.03 10.22 10.66
N THR A 45 17.05 9.48 10.14
CA THR A 45 17.29 8.45 9.11
C THR A 45 17.79 9.07 7.82
N LEU A 46 17.18 10.18 7.37
CA LEU A 46 17.61 10.90 6.17
C LEU A 46 19.01 11.49 6.34
N LYS A 47 19.32 12.06 7.52
CA LYS A 47 20.66 12.58 7.79
C LYS A 47 21.74 11.50 7.62
N ALA A 48 21.53 10.30 8.18
CA ALA A 48 22.46 9.19 8.02
C ALA A 48 22.62 8.78 6.53
N LEU A 49 21.50 8.65 5.79
CA LEU A 49 21.56 8.33 4.36
C LEU A 49 22.28 9.40 3.53
N GLN A 50 22.20 10.67 3.92
CA GLN A 50 22.94 11.76 3.28
C GLN A 50 24.43 11.71 3.62
N GLU A 51 24.77 11.43 4.87
CA GLU A 51 26.16 11.23 5.32
C GLU A 51 26.82 10.03 4.61
N ASP A 52 26.05 8.98 4.34
CA ASP A 52 26.47 7.80 3.58
C ASP A 52 26.47 8.01 2.04
N GLY A 53 26.07 9.19 1.57
CA GLY A 53 26.02 9.51 0.13
C GLY A 53 24.95 8.73 -0.66
N LEU A 54 23.92 8.21 0.01
CA LEU A 54 22.84 7.39 -0.57
C LEU A 54 21.60 8.22 -0.93
N ALA A 55 21.42 9.38 -0.29
CA ALA A 55 20.32 10.29 -0.59
C ALA A 55 20.81 11.75 -0.63
N ASP A 56 20.09 12.57 -1.38
CA ASP A 56 20.27 14.00 -1.45
C ASP A 56 18.97 14.74 -1.13
N SER A 57 19.09 16.04 -0.84
CA SER A 57 17.94 16.90 -0.57
C SER A 57 18.03 18.21 -1.32
N ARG A 58 16.88 18.73 -1.77
CA ARG A 58 16.77 20.06 -2.38
C ARG A 58 15.46 20.73 -2.02
N ASP A 59 15.44 22.06 -2.02
CA ASP A 59 14.21 22.82 -1.81
C ASP A 59 13.51 23.07 -3.15
N THR A 60 12.25 22.67 -3.26
CA THR A 60 11.45 22.80 -4.49
C THR A 60 10.02 23.23 -4.20
N ARG A 61 9.29 23.68 -5.21
CA ARG A 61 7.88 24.01 -5.09
C ARG A 61 7.06 22.86 -5.68
N LEU A 62 6.33 22.14 -4.82
CA LEU A 62 5.38 21.13 -5.26
C LEU A 62 4.16 21.80 -5.91
N ARG A 63 3.50 21.13 -6.85
CA ARG A 63 2.26 21.62 -7.46
C ARG A 63 1.22 21.96 -6.39
N GLY A 64 0.60 23.13 -6.49
CA GLY A 64 -0.38 23.63 -5.53
C GLY A 64 0.20 24.21 -4.23
N GLN A 65 1.53 24.14 -4.01
CA GLN A 65 2.15 24.70 -2.81
C GLN A 65 2.69 26.11 -3.06
N ARG A 66 2.37 27.04 -2.15
CA ARG A 66 2.83 28.43 -2.25
C ARG A 66 4.32 28.58 -1.87
N ARG A 67 4.77 27.76 -0.91
CA ARG A 67 6.13 27.82 -0.34
C ARG A 67 7.00 26.70 -0.88
N LYS A 68 8.32 26.93 -0.89
CA LYS A 68 9.30 25.86 -1.15
C LYS A 68 9.28 24.87 0.01
N ILE A 69 9.41 23.60 -0.31
CA ILE A 69 9.45 22.47 0.61
C ILE A 69 10.68 21.64 0.26
N ARG A 70 11.33 21.10 1.28
CA ARG A 70 12.46 20.18 1.10
C ARG A 70 11.97 18.81 0.64
N VAL A 71 12.54 18.34 -0.46
CA VAL A 71 12.33 16.98 -1.00
C VAL A 71 13.64 16.22 -0.98
N TYR A 72 13.53 14.90 -0.95
CA TYR A 72 14.64 13.96 -0.90
C TYR A 72 14.61 13.02 -2.09
N ALA A 73 15.77 12.71 -2.65
CA ALA A 73 15.92 11.79 -3.78
C ALA A 73 17.12 10.88 -3.53
N LEU A 74 17.13 9.71 -4.18
CA LEU A 74 18.28 8.82 -4.12
C LEU A 74 19.41 9.34 -5.01
N THR A 75 20.64 9.17 -4.54
CA THR A 75 21.82 9.23 -5.42
C THR A 75 21.89 7.96 -6.27
N GLU A 76 22.79 7.89 -7.25
CA GLU A 76 23.02 6.63 -7.99
C GLU A 76 23.42 5.47 -7.07
N ALA A 77 24.23 5.75 -6.04
CA ALA A 77 24.60 4.76 -5.04
C ALA A 77 23.37 4.28 -4.25
N GLY A 78 22.51 5.21 -3.82
CA GLY A 78 21.24 4.88 -3.19
C GLY A 78 20.32 4.04 -4.08
N VAL A 79 20.23 4.35 -5.37
CA VAL A 79 19.44 3.56 -6.33
C VAL A 79 19.98 2.13 -6.45
N ARG A 80 21.30 1.95 -6.54
CA ARG A 80 21.91 0.61 -6.59
C ARG A 80 21.60 -0.21 -5.34
N GLN A 81 21.75 0.39 -4.17
CA GLN A 81 21.45 -0.28 -2.90
C GLN A 81 19.96 -0.59 -2.77
N ALA A 82 19.08 0.33 -3.13
CA ALA A 82 17.63 0.09 -3.13
C ALA A 82 17.23 -1.07 -4.05
N ARG A 83 17.86 -1.20 -5.23
CA ARG A 83 17.62 -2.32 -6.16
C ARG A 83 18.07 -3.66 -5.60
N GLN A 84 19.20 -3.69 -4.89
CA GLN A 84 19.66 -4.91 -4.23
C GLN A 84 18.65 -5.36 -3.16
N ILE A 85 18.24 -4.45 -2.29
CA ILE A 85 17.22 -4.71 -1.26
C ILE A 85 15.92 -5.18 -1.91
N LEU A 86 15.45 -4.52 -2.97
CA LEU A 86 14.25 -4.92 -3.71
C LEU A 86 14.37 -6.33 -4.31
N GLY A 87 15.53 -6.69 -4.84
CA GLY A 87 15.78 -8.04 -5.35
C GLY A 87 15.69 -9.11 -4.25
N ASP A 88 16.15 -8.80 -3.04
CA ASP A 88 16.07 -9.72 -1.91
C ASP A 88 14.63 -9.80 -1.34
N ILE A 89 13.91 -8.67 -1.31
CA ILE A 89 12.46 -8.65 -1.01
C ILE A 89 11.72 -9.56 -1.99
N ASP A 90 11.93 -9.35 -3.29
CA ASP A 90 11.16 -10.01 -4.33
C ASP A 90 11.38 -11.53 -4.35
N ARG A 91 12.57 -12.00 -3.94
CA ARG A 91 12.91 -13.43 -3.82
C ARG A 91 12.29 -14.12 -2.60
N THR A 92 11.73 -13.38 -1.65
CA THR A 92 11.15 -13.97 -0.44
C THR A 92 9.99 -14.89 -0.82
N THR A 93 10.04 -16.15 -0.41
CA THR A 93 8.95 -17.11 -0.62
C THR A 93 7.77 -16.77 0.27
N VAL A 94 6.57 -16.70 -0.31
CA VAL A 94 5.31 -16.47 0.42
C VAL A 94 4.20 -17.39 -0.05
N GLU A 95 3.22 -17.59 0.82
CA GLU A 95 1.97 -18.28 0.50
C GLU A 95 0.85 -17.26 0.28
N VAL A 96 0.14 -17.39 -0.85
CA VAL A 96 -1.03 -16.59 -1.22
C VAL A 96 -2.13 -17.56 -1.62
N ASP A 97 -3.28 -17.50 -0.94
CA ASP A 97 -4.44 -18.37 -1.23
C ASP A 97 -4.09 -19.87 -1.30
N GLY A 98 -3.25 -20.36 -0.37
CA GLY A 98 -2.81 -21.75 -0.32
C GLY A 98 -1.76 -22.15 -1.37
N ARG A 99 -1.20 -21.19 -2.12
CA ARG A 99 -0.16 -21.42 -3.13
C ARG A 99 1.13 -20.70 -2.79
N THR A 100 2.24 -21.41 -2.90
CA THR A 100 3.58 -20.83 -2.75
C THR A 100 4.01 -20.10 -4.01
N THR A 101 4.53 -18.88 -3.86
CA THR A 101 5.06 -18.02 -4.92
C THR A 101 6.14 -17.11 -4.33
N THR A 102 6.73 -16.23 -5.14
CA THR A 102 7.65 -15.20 -4.68
C THR A 102 6.89 -13.93 -4.29
N LEU A 103 7.39 -13.18 -3.32
CA LEU A 103 6.78 -11.93 -2.88
C LEU A 103 6.73 -10.91 -4.03
N GLY A 104 7.71 -10.94 -4.94
CA GLY A 104 7.74 -10.11 -6.15
C GLY A 104 6.58 -10.40 -7.10
N GLU A 105 6.30 -11.67 -7.39
CA GLU A 105 5.16 -12.07 -8.22
C GLU A 105 3.84 -11.72 -7.54
N ALA A 106 3.71 -12.08 -6.26
CA ALA A 106 2.51 -11.83 -5.46
C ALA A 106 2.18 -10.33 -5.40
N ARG A 107 3.13 -9.49 -5.02
CA ARG A 107 2.91 -8.04 -4.87
C ARG A 107 2.57 -7.37 -6.21
N LYS A 108 3.14 -7.87 -7.32
CA LYS A 108 2.83 -7.34 -8.66
C LYS A 108 1.38 -7.65 -9.06
N VAL A 109 0.91 -8.87 -8.81
CA VAL A 109 -0.47 -9.27 -9.08
C VAL A 109 -1.46 -8.51 -8.21
N LEU A 110 -1.09 -8.23 -6.95
CA LEU A 110 -1.92 -7.56 -5.97
C LEU A 110 -1.81 -6.02 -6.01
N GLY A 111 -0.95 -5.46 -6.86
CA GLY A 111 -0.70 -4.02 -6.91
C GLY A 111 -0.19 -3.46 -5.58
N LEU A 112 0.75 -4.15 -4.94
CA LEU A 112 1.34 -3.77 -3.67
C LEU A 112 2.75 -3.21 -3.87
N SER A 113 3.06 -2.14 -3.13
CA SER A 113 4.46 -1.74 -2.95
C SER A 113 5.23 -2.83 -2.19
N ALA A 114 6.55 -2.90 -2.39
CA ALA A 114 7.41 -3.87 -1.71
C ALA A 114 7.26 -3.82 -0.17
N LEU A 115 7.21 -2.61 0.40
CA LEU A 115 7.04 -2.41 1.83
C LEU A 115 5.64 -2.77 2.32
N ALA A 116 4.61 -2.56 1.48
CA ALA A 116 3.25 -2.98 1.81
C ALA A 116 3.12 -4.50 1.83
N ALA A 117 3.74 -5.18 0.85
CA ALA A 117 3.73 -6.63 0.77
C ALA A 117 4.48 -7.28 1.95
N LEU A 118 5.65 -6.75 2.33
CA LEU A 118 6.37 -7.21 3.53
C LEU A 118 5.54 -7.04 4.80
N ALA A 119 4.94 -5.87 5.00
CA ALA A 119 4.12 -5.61 6.18
C ALA A 119 2.83 -6.44 6.25
N ALA A 120 2.40 -6.99 5.11
CA ALA A 120 1.27 -7.89 4.99
C ALA A 120 1.64 -9.37 5.12
N THR A 121 2.94 -9.70 5.22
CA THR A 121 3.40 -11.08 5.35
C THR A 121 3.51 -11.44 6.83
N ASP A 122 2.82 -12.49 7.25
CA ASP A 122 2.88 -12.99 8.63
C ASP A 122 4.20 -13.75 8.91
N PRO A 123 4.52 -14.07 10.19
CA PRO A 123 5.71 -14.84 10.52
C PRO A 123 5.77 -16.25 9.90
N GLY A 124 4.62 -16.80 9.48
CA GLY A 124 4.52 -18.08 8.77
C GLY A 124 4.73 -17.95 7.26
N GLY A 125 5.02 -16.75 6.74
CA GLY A 125 5.22 -16.51 5.32
C GLY A 125 3.92 -16.38 4.52
N ARG A 126 2.75 -16.26 5.17
CA ARG A 126 1.49 -16.03 4.46
C ARG A 126 1.30 -14.55 4.21
N LEU A 127 1.06 -14.19 2.95
CA LEU A 127 0.78 -12.82 2.54
C LEU A 127 -0.72 -12.55 2.64
N GLN A 128 -1.09 -11.69 3.58
CA GLN A 128 -2.47 -11.28 3.87
C GLN A 128 -2.58 -9.75 3.80
N PRO A 129 -2.68 -9.18 2.59
CA PRO A 129 -2.73 -7.74 2.43
C PRO A 129 -4.07 -7.19 2.92
N ARG A 130 -4.01 -6.10 3.70
CA ARG A 130 -5.19 -5.30 3.96
C ARG A 130 -5.66 -4.67 2.68
N VAL A 131 -6.97 -4.59 2.49
CA VAL A 131 -7.54 -4.07 1.25
C VAL A 131 -7.15 -2.60 0.97
N ALA A 132 -6.92 -1.75 1.98
CA ALA A 132 -6.40 -0.40 1.78
C ALA A 132 -4.96 -0.31 1.23
N ALA A 133 -4.20 -1.41 1.28
CA ALA A 133 -2.85 -1.46 0.73
C ALA A 133 -2.84 -1.83 -0.76
N LEU A 134 -3.93 -2.41 -1.27
CA LEU A 134 -4.06 -2.82 -2.67
C LEU A 134 -4.21 -1.57 -3.55
N GLU A 135 -3.54 -1.54 -4.70
CA GLU A 135 -3.84 -0.56 -5.73
C GLU A 135 -5.31 -0.63 -6.11
N ARG A 136 -5.95 0.54 -6.20
CA ARG A 136 -7.38 0.66 -6.53
C ARG A 136 -7.56 0.34 -8.01
N PRO A 137 -8.17 -0.80 -8.37
CA PRO A 137 -8.35 -1.13 -9.76
C PRO A 137 -9.39 -0.19 -10.36
N THR A 138 -9.16 0.29 -11.58
CA THR A 138 -10.21 1.00 -12.32
C THR A 138 -11.37 0.04 -12.58
N LEU A 139 -12.57 0.40 -12.14
CA LEU A 139 -13.78 -0.36 -12.44
C LEU A 139 -14.18 -0.10 -13.90
N LEU A 140 -14.21 -1.15 -14.72
CA LEU A 140 -14.60 -1.05 -16.13
C LEU A 140 -16.00 -1.65 -16.31
N GLN A 141 -16.95 -0.88 -16.84
CA GLN A 141 -18.26 -1.34 -17.33
C GLN A 141 -19.11 -2.11 -16.29
N ARG A 142 -19.23 -1.59 -15.06
CA ARG A 142 -20.02 -2.20 -13.96
C ARG A 142 -21.01 -1.21 -13.33
N GLU A 143 -21.48 -0.25 -14.12
CA GLU A 143 -22.42 0.79 -13.71
C GLU A 143 -23.75 0.19 -13.24
N GLN A 144 -24.17 -0.91 -13.86
CA GLN A 144 -25.39 -1.63 -13.47
C GLN A 144 -25.26 -2.24 -12.07
N ASP A 145 -24.13 -2.88 -11.74
CA ASP A 145 -23.87 -3.43 -10.41
C ASP A 145 -23.82 -2.34 -9.34
N ILE A 146 -23.14 -1.22 -9.62
CA ILE A 146 -23.14 -0.04 -8.75
C ILE A 146 -24.58 0.43 -8.50
N GLY A 147 -25.40 0.48 -9.56
CA GLY A 147 -26.82 0.83 -9.46
C GLY A 147 -27.61 -0.12 -8.55
N ILE A 148 -27.31 -1.42 -8.57
CA ILE A 148 -27.92 -2.42 -7.68
C ILE A 148 -27.52 -2.14 -6.23
N LEU A 149 -26.23 -1.94 -5.95
CA LEU A 149 -25.74 -1.67 -4.59
C LEU A 149 -26.29 -0.35 -4.02
N ARG A 150 -26.43 0.68 -4.86
CA ARG A 150 -27.09 1.95 -4.46
C ARG A 150 -28.55 1.76 -4.09
N ARG A 151 -29.30 0.97 -4.87
CA ARG A 151 -30.71 0.66 -4.54
C ARG A 151 -30.81 -0.16 -3.26
N TRP A 152 -29.87 -1.07 -3.03
CA TRP A 152 -29.80 -1.83 -1.79
C TRP A 152 -29.57 -0.92 -0.57
N LEU A 153 -28.62 0.02 -0.65
CA LEU A 153 -28.28 0.91 0.47
C LEU A 153 -29.44 1.76 0.95
N VAL A 154 -30.34 2.17 0.04
CA VAL A 154 -31.56 2.93 0.39
C VAL A 154 -32.77 2.04 0.67
N GLY A 155 -32.63 0.72 0.53
CA GLY A 155 -33.68 -0.26 0.71
C GLY A 155 -33.75 -0.82 2.13
N ALA A 156 -34.67 -1.76 2.35
CA ALA A 156 -34.89 -2.39 3.66
C ALA A 156 -33.99 -3.60 3.94
N ALA A 157 -33.27 -4.11 2.93
CA ALA A 157 -32.45 -5.30 3.08
C ALA A 157 -31.16 -4.97 3.85
N PRO A 158 -30.82 -5.67 4.94
CA PRO A 158 -29.69 -5.31 5.80
C PRO A 158 -28.32 -5.68 5.21
N VAL A 159 -28.27 -6.60 4.23
CA VAL A 159 -27.03 -7.13 3.65
C VAL A 159 -27.18 -7.29 2.14
N ALA A 160 -26.15 -6.87 1.39
CA ALA A 160 -25.95 -7.24 -0.01
C ALA A 160 -24.73 -8.15 -0.15
N VAL A 161 -24.84 -9.14 -1.03
CA VAL A 161 -23.77 -10.12 -1.29
C VAL A 161 -23.32 -9.98 -2.74
N VAL A 162 -22.03 -9.74 -2.94
CA VAL A 162 -21.39 -9.76 -4.26
C VAL A 162 -20.55 -11.03 -4.37
N TYR A 163 -20.96 -11.94 -5.26
CA TYR A 163 -20.29 -13.22 -5.47
C TYR A 163 -19.90 -13.39 -6.95
N GLY A 164 -19.03 -14.35 -7.24
CA GLY A 164 -18.51 -14.59 -8.59
C GLY A 164 -17.11 -15.19 -8.58
N SER A 165 -16.60 -15.57 -9.75
CA SER A 165 -15.30 -16.22 -9.90
C SER A 165 -14.13 -15.31 -9.45
N ARG A 166 -12.97 -15.93 -9.18
CA ARG A 166 -11.72 -15.22 -8.91
C ARG A 166 -11.38 -14.30 -10.09
N GLY A 167 -10.95 -13.07 -9.80
CA GLY A 167 -10.56 -12.09 -10.82
C GLY A 167 -11.72 -11.30 -11.44
N MET A 168 -12.99 -11.61 -11.15
CA MET A 168 -14.18 -10.91 -11.69
C MET A 168 -14.34 -9.45 -11.20
N GLY A 169 -13.38 -8.90 -10.46
CA GLY A 169 -13.41 -7.50 -10.00
C GLY A 169 -14.37 -7.22 -8.83
N LYS A 170 -14.72 -8.23 -8.01
CA LYS A 170 -15.60 -8.05 -6.83
C LYS A 170 -15.06 -6.99 -5.84
N THR A 171 -13.77 -7.07 -5.51
CA THR A 171 -13.09 -6.09 -4.64
C THR A 171 -13.10 -4.69 -5.26
N ALA A 172 -12.87 -4.58 -6.57
CA ALA A 172 -12.92 -3.31 -7.29
C ALA A 172 -14.34 -2.69 -7.28
N LEU A 173 -15.38 -3.51 -7.47
CA LEU A 173 -16.78 -3.08 -7.39
C LEU A 173 -17.13 -2.60 -5.99
N GLY A 174 -16.73 -3.34 -4.95
CA GLY A 174 -16.93 -2.95 -3.55
C GLY A 174 -16.27 -1.60 -3.24
N TRP A 175 -15.04 -1.38 -3.71
CA TRP A 175 -14.33 -0.11 -3.54
C TRP A 175 -15.04 1.05 -4.23
N ALA A 176 -15.34 0.92 -5.51
CA ALA A 176 -16.02 1.95 -6.28
C ALA A 176 -17.39 2.30 -5.68
N PHE A 177 -18.09 1.31 -5.11
CA PHE A 177 -19.31 1.56 -4.36
C PHE A 177 -19.02 2.30 -3.04
N ALA A 178 -18.07 1.84 -2.23
CA ALA A 178 -17.71 2.45 -0.95
C ALA A 178 -17.30 3.93 -1.10
N GLU A 179 -16.59 4.30 -2.16
CA GLU A 179 -16.26 5.70 -2.48
C GLU A 179 -17.50 6.61 -2.63
N THR A 180 -18.66 6.03 -2.94
CA THR A 180 -19.94 6.74 -3.08
C THR A 180 -20.75 6.79 -1.78
N VAL A 181 -20.31 6.07 -0.74
CA VAL A 181 -21.01 5.94 0.54
C VAL A 181 -20.30 6.77 1.61
N PRO A 182 -20.96 7.79 2.20
CA PRO A 182 -20.39 8.50 3.33
C PRO A 182 -20.17 7.56 4.51
N LYS A 183 -18.96 7.60 5.11
CA LYS A 183 -18.60 6.82 6.31
C LYS A 183 -18.73 5.30 6.11
N SER A 184 -18.11 4.78 5.06
CA SER A 184 -17.93 3.33 4.87
C SER A 184 -16.80 2.78 5.74
N LEU A 185 -16.88 1.50 6.06
CA LEU A 185 -15.78 0.74 6.65
C LEU A 185 -15.58 -0.54 5.85
N TRP A 186 -14.34 -0.81 5.47
CA TRP A 186 -13.92 -2.04 4.83
C TRP A 186 -13.36 -3.01 5.87
N VAL A 187 -13.94 -4.21 5.94
CA VAL A 187 -13.56 -5.26 6.89
C VAL A 187 -13.24 -6.52 6.09
N ASP A 188 -12.05 -7.06 6.27
CA ASP A 188 -11.68 -8.36 5.73
C ASP A 188 -12.08 -9.45 6.72
N LEU A 189 -12.89 -10.42 6.27
CA LEU A 189 -13.35 -11.54 7.08
C LEU A 189 -12.76 -12.85 6.55
N PRO A 190 -11.75 -13.43 7.24
CA PRO A 190 -11.19 -14.72 6.88
C PRO A 190 -12.24 -15.84 6.95
N ASP A 191 -12.07 -16.86 6.10
CA ASP A 191 -12.88 -18.08 6.16
C ASP A 191 -12.83 -18.70 7.57
N GLY A 192 -14.00 -19.10 8.08
CA GLY A 192 -14.13 -19.66 9.44
C GLY A 192 -14.13 -18.63 10.56
N SER A 193 -14.17 -17.32 10.26
CA SER A 193 -14.31 -16.28 11.29
C SER A 193 -15.62 -16.42 12.08
N ASP A 194 -15.50 -16.45 13.41
CA ASP A 194 -16.62 -16.34 14.33
C ASP A 194 -16.88 -14.86 14.70
N LEU A 195 -17.79 -14.61 15.64
CA LEU A 195 -18.09 -13.26 16.11
C LEU A 195 -16.86 -12.55 16.70
N LYS A 196 -15.93 -13.29 17.32
CA LYS A 196 -14.68 -12.72 17.85
C LYS A 196 -13.75 -12.33 16.72
N GLY A 197 -13.64 -13.17 15.68
CA GLY A 197 -12.91 -12.86 14.46
C GLY A 197 -13.44 -11.61 13.76
N PHE A 198 -14.76 -11.44 13.70
CA PHE A 198 -15.36 -10.21 13.18
C PHE A 198 -14.98 -8.97 13.99
N VAL A 199 -15.11 -9.02 15.32
CA VAL A 199 -14.73 -7.89 16.20
C VAL A 199 -13.24 -7.56 16.09
N ALA A 200 -12.37 -8.57 16.00
CA ALA A 200 -10.94 -8.36 15.79
C ALA A 200 -10.65 -7.67 14.44
N SER A 201 -11.42 -8.03 13.41
CA SER A 201 -11.29 -7.43 12.07
C SER A 201 -11.76 -5.97 12.02
N LEU A 202 -12.71 -5.56 12.89
CA LEU A 202 -13.10 -4.16 13.02
C LEU A 202 -11.96 -3.27 13.54
N ALA A 203 -11.05 -3.80 14.36
CA ALA A 203 -9.91 -3.03 14.88
C ALA A 203 -8.86 -2.70 13.80
N THR A 204 -8.86 -3.44 12.69
CA THR A 204 -7.94 -3.25 11.56
C THR A 204 -8.62 -2.70 10.31
N ALA A 205 -9.92 -2.41 10.42
CA ALA A 205 -10.75 -1.99 9.33
C ALA A 205 -10.41 -0.58 8.83
N THR A 206 -10.68 -0.32 7.56
CA THR A 206 -10.28 0.93 6.89
C THR A 206 -11.49 1.65 6.33
N GLY A 207 -11.65 2.94 6.65
CA GLY A 207 -12.76 3.77 6.17
C GLY A 207 -12.29 4.95 5.34
#